data_AF-A0A1S3MSS2-F1
#
_entry.id   AF-A0A1S3MSS2-F1
#
_cell.length_a   1.000
_cell.length_b   1.000
_cell.length_c   1.000
_cell.angle_alpha   90.00
_cell.angle_beta   90.00
_cell.angle_gamma   90.00
#
_symmetry.space_group_name_H-M   'P 1'
#
loop_
_entity.id
_entity.type
_entity.pdbx_description
1 polymer ?
#
loop_
_entity_poly.entity_id
_entity_poly.type
_entity_poly.pdbx_seq_one_letter_code
_entity_poly.pdbx_strand_id
1 'polypeptide(L)'
;MQLTELLASGTFLVLLLVRWSDSLSLSPEEANQFLRRHRRANHVFEETKQGHLERECVEEKCSKEEAREVFENDPETDYFFPKYLACMEKFGDTDKKKQDLITCVHNIPDQCSPSPCNPRGTVRCEDKKGDFLCHCFTGWTG
;
A
#
# COMPACT_ATOMS: atom_id res chain seq x y z
N MET A 1 12.38 57.36 25.21
CA MET A 1 11.61 57.33 23.94
C MET A 1 12.56 56.96 22.79
N GLN A 2 13.18 55.77 22.86
CA GLN A 2 14.19 55.31 21.88
C GLN A 2 14.31 53.77 21.80
N LEU A 3 13.45 53.01 22.49
CA LEU A 3 13.44 51.53 22.46
C LEU A 3 12.17 50.93 21.83
N THR A 4 11.17 51.76 21.50
CA THR A 4 9.94 51.34 20.79
C THR A 4 10.04 51.43 19.27
N GLU A 5 11.07 52.11 18.73
CA GLU A 5 11.25 52.31 17.28
C GLU A 5 11.93 51.12 16.58
N LEU A 6 12.67 50.26 17.31
CA LEU A 6 13.40 49.13 16.72
C LEU A 6 12.54 47.86 16.52
N LEU A 7 11.43 47.70 17.25
CA LEU A 7 10.54 46.54 17.11
C LEU A 7 9.46 46.73 16.03
N ALA A 8 9.10 47.98 15.74
CA ALA A 8 8.16 48.30 14.65
C ALA A 8 8.83 48.19 13.26
N SER A 9 10.14 48.43 13.18
CA SER A 9 10.92 48.30 11.94
C SER A 9 11.19 46.85 11.53
N GLY A 10 11.45 45.95 12.49
CA GLY A 10 11.75 44.55 12.20
C GLY A 10 10.54 43.72 11.76
N THR A 11 9.36 43.97 12.34
CA THR A 11 8.13 43.25 12.01
C THR A 11 7.54 43.68 10.67
N PHE A 12 7.69 44.96 10.29
CA PHE A 12 7.30 45.46 8.98
C PHE A 12 8.21 44.90 7.87
N LEU A 13 9.51 44.76 8.11
CA LEU A 13 10.43 44.13 7.14
C LEU A 13 10.11 42.65 6.92
N VAL A 14 9.73 41.91 7.97
CA VAL A 14 9.32 40.49 7.84
C VAL A 14 8.02 40.39 7.02
N LEU A 15 7.04 41.26 7.24
CA LEU A 15 5.81 41.29 6.43
C LEU A 15 6.06 41.72 4.96
N LEU A 16 7.07 42.54 4.70
CA LEU A 16 7.49 42.90 3.34
C LEU A 16 8.27 41.78 2.64
N LEU A 17 8.99 40.92 3.37
CA LEU A 17 9.65 39.74 2.81
C LEU A 17 8.69 38.56 2.54
N VAL A 18 7.58 38.46 3.28
CA VAL A 18 6.55 37.43 3.04
C VAL A 18 5.70 37.73 1.80
N ARG A 19 5.79 38.94 1.22
CA ARG A 19 5.05 39.34 -0.01
C ARG A 19 5.71 38.91 -1.32
N TRP A 20 6.63 37.94 -1.29
CA TRP A 20 7.17 37.31 -2.50
C TRP A 20 7.05 35.78 -2.46
N SER A 21 5.83 35.31 -2.21
CA SER A 21 5.44 33.92 -2.43
C SER A 21 4.13 33.80 -3.22
N ASP A 22 3.82 34.76 -4.10
CA ASP A 22 2.89 34.52 -5.20
C ASP A 22 3.78 34.16 -6.40
N SER A 23 3.91 32.91 -6.84
CA SER A 23 2.84 31.97 -7.09
C SER A 23 3.48 30.67 -7.55
N LEU A 24 3.60 29.67 -6.67
CA LEU A 24 3.68 28.28 -7.12
C LEU A 24 2.29 27.64 -7.02
N SER A 25 1.27 28.37 -7.46
CA SER A 25 -0.06 27.82 -7.68
C SER A 25 -0.10 27.43 -9.15
N LEU A 26 0.09 26.15 -9.42
CA LEU A 26 -0.15 25.61 -10.75
C LEU A 26 -1.62 25.83 -11.10
N SER A 27 -1.91 26.23 -12.33
CA SER A 27 -3.29 26.23 -12.82
C SER A 27 -3.88 24.82 -12.65
N PRO A 28 -5.21 24.67 -12.49
CA PRO A 28 -5.83 23.36 -12.45
C PRO A 28 -5.40 22.49 -13.63
N GLU A 29 -5.23 23.06 -14.83
CA GLU A 29 -4.71 22.35 -15.99
C GLU A 29 -3.26 21.88 -15.82
N GLU A 30 -2.34 22.72 -15.32
CA GLU A 30 -0.93 22.36 -15.07
C GLU A 30 -0.78 21.39 -13.89
N ALA A 31 -1.56 21.59 -12.82
CA ALA A 31 -1.64 20.70 -11.68
C ALA A 31 -2.16 19.33 -12.14
N ASN A 32 -3.16 19.28 -13.02
CA ASN A 32 -3.68 18.04 -13.60
C ASN A 32 -2.73 17.41 -14.63
N GLN A 33 -1.71 18.11 -15.15
CA GLN A 33 -0.67 17.50 -15.97
C GLN A 33 0.33 16.71 -15.12
N PHE A 34 0.66 17.21 -13.92
CA PHE A 34 1.53 16.53 -12.95
C PHE A 34 0.79 15.49 -12.09
N LEU A 35 -0.40 15.84 -11.61
CA LEU A 35 -1.29 14.98 -10.82
C LEU A 35 -2.22 14.16 -11.71
N ARG A 36 -1.75 13.68 -12.87
CA ARG A 36 -2.48 12.66 -13.64
C ARG A 36 -2.46 11.33 -12.88
N ARG A 37 -3.16 11.26 -11.75
CA ARG A 37 -3.73 9.99 -11.31
C ARG A 37 -4.85 9.70 -12.28
N HIS A 38 -4.69 8.61 -13.02
CA HIS A 38 -5.85 8.00 -13.66
C HIS A 38 -6.89 7.83 -12.56
N ARG A 39 -8.08 8.41 -12.73
CA ARG A 39 -9.19 8.20 -11.79
C ARG A 39 -9.37 6.68 -11.77
N ARG A 40 -9.05 6.03 -10.65
CA ARG A 40 -9.29 4.60 -10.51
C ARG A 40 -10.79 4.41 -10.70
N ALA A 41 -11.16 3.38 -11.43
CA ALA A 41 -12.55 3.12 -11.77
C ALA A 41 -13.29 2.63 -10.52
N ASN A 42 -13.47 3.53 -9.56
CA ASN A 42 -13.92 3.20 -8.22
C ASN A 42 -15.32 3.79 -8.05
N HIS A 43 -16.18 3.02 -7.40
CA HIS A 43 -17.55 3.41 -7.11
C HIS A 43 -17.54 4.75 -6.34
N VAL A 44 -18.54 5.62 -6.56
CA VAL A 44 -18.53 6.95 -5.91
C VAL A 44 -18.37 6.78 -4.39
N PHE A 45 -17.36 7.44 -3.80
CA PHE A 45 -16.95 7.39 -2.39
C PHE A 45 -16.21 6.14 -1.89
N GLU A 46 -15.80 5.23 -2.77
CA GLU A 46 -15.05 4.02 -2.40
C GLU A 46 -13.77 4.31 -1.62
N GLU A 47 -13.04 5.36 -1.99
CA GLU A 47 -11.81 5.81 -1.32
C GLU A 47 -12.00 6.23 0.16
N THR A 48 -13.25 6.38 0.64
CA THR A 48 -13.54 6.66 2.05
C THR A 48 -13.69 5.41 2.90
N LYS A 49 -13.79 4.23 2.27
CA LYS A 49 -13.89 2.96 2.96
C LYS A 49 -12.50 2.45 3.32
N GLN A 50 -12.39 1.70 4.41
CA GLN A 50 -11.17 0.95 4.70
C GLN A 50 -10.95 -0.13 3.62
N GLY A 51 -9.70 -0.33 3.22
CA GLY A 51 -9.30 -1.39 2.32
C GLY A 51 -9.73 -2.77 2.86
N HIS A 52 -10.32 -3.60 2.02
CA HIS A 52 -10.80 -4.92 2.41
C HIS A 52 -10.45 -5.96 1.35
N LEU A 53 -9.60 -6.93 1.69
CA LEU A 53 -9.05 -7.90 0.72
C LEU A 53 -10.12 -8.55 -0.15
N GLU A 54 -11.24 -8.96 0.46
CA GLU A 54 -12.34 -9.61 -0.27
C GLU A 54 -12.94 -8.70 -1.33
N ARG A 55 -13.20 -7.44 -0.96
CA ARG A 55 -13.90 -6.51 -1.84
C ARG A 55 -12.96 -6.06 -2.96
N GLU A 56 -11.77 -5.61 -2.57
CA GLU A 56 -10.86 -4.95 -3.50
C GLU A 56 -10.19 -5.97 -4.45
N CYS A 57 -9.73 -7.11 -3.93
CA CYS A 57 -8.84 -8.01 -4.68
C CYS A 57 -9.42 -9.41 -4.98
N VAL A 58 -10.53 -9.81 -4.37
CA VAL A 58 -11.18 -11.13 -4.63
C VAL A 58 -12.43 -10.96 -5.49
N GLU A 59 -13.35 -10.09 -5.07
CA GLU A 59 -14.56 -9.72 -5.81
C GLU A 59 -14.20 -8.86 -7.03
N GLU A 60 -13.21 -7.99 -6.87
CA GLU A 60 -12.74 -7.06 -7.89
C GLU A 60 -11.26 -7.26 -8.25
N LYS A 61 -10.84 -6.64 -9.35
CA LYS A 61 -9.43 -6.61 -9.74
C LYS A 61 -8.75 -5.38 -9.13
N CYS A 62 -7.93 -5.58 -8.09
CA CYS A 62 -7.24 -4.48 -7.44
C CYS A 62 -5.92 -4.05 -8.12
N SER A 63 -5.60 -2.78 -7.95
CA SER A 63 -4.30 -2.19 -8.20
C SER A 63 -3.33 -2.41 -7.03
N LYS A 64 -2.03 -2.15 -7.24
CA LYS A 64 -1.01 -2.29 -6.18
C LYS A 64 -1.31 -1.39 -4.97
N GLU A 65 -1.86 -0.21 -5.21
CA GLU A 65 -2.18 0.72 -4.12
C GLU A 65 -3.38 0.26 -3.31
N GLU A 66 -4.43 -0.29 -3.94
CA GLU A 66 -5.56 -0.87 -3.21
C GLU A 66 -5.09 -2.06 -2.36
N ALA A 67 -4.18 -2.89 -2.88
CA ALA A 67 -3.52 -3.92 -2.05
C ALA A 67 -2.71 -3.30 -0.89
N ARG A 68 -2.02 -2.17 -1.10
CA ARG A 68 -1.31 -1.45 -0.04
C ARG A 68 -2.26 -0.92 1.03
N GLU A 69 -3.44 -0.45 0.65
CA GLU A 69 -4.50 0.00 1.54
C GLU A 69 -5.13 -1.15 2.34
N VAL A 70 -5.17 -2.37 1.78
CA VAL A 70 -5.64 -3.58 2.48
C VAL A 70 -4.70 -4.00 3.62
N PHE A 71 -3.38 -4.03 3.37
CA PHE A 71 -2.42 -4.54 4.36
C PHE A 71 -1.83 -3.46 5.27
N GLU A 72 -1.95 -2.18 4.88
CA GLU A 72 -1.37 -1.02 5.57
C GLU A 72 0.15 -1.15 5.83
N ASN A 73 0.84 -1.99 5.07
CA ASN A 73 2.29 -2.17 5.17
C ASN A 73 2.92 -2.62 3.84
N ASP A 74 4.09 -2.06 3.54
CA ASP A 74 4.78 -2.31 2.28
C ASP A 74 5.32 -3.75 2.17
N PRO A 75 5.92 -4.38 3.20
CA PRO A 75 6.45 -5.75 3.09
C PRO A 75 5.41 -6.79 2.64
N GLU A 76 4.23 -6.79 3.27
CA GLU A 76 3.15 -7.71 2.92
C GLU A 76 2.56 -7.40 1.55
N THR A 77 2.44 -6.11 1.20
CA THR A 77 1.98 -5.69 -0.13
C THR A 77 2.92 -6.13 -1.24
N ASP A 78 4.23 -5.94 -1.05
CA ASP A 78 5.26 -6.34 -2.01
C ASP A 78 5.36 -7.87 -2.14
N TYR A 79 5.06 -8.60 -1.07
CA TYR A 79 4.93 -10.05 -1.12
C TYR A 79 3.64 -10.50 -1.85
N PHE A 80 2.52 -9.85 -1.56
CA PHE A 80 1.18 -10.24 -2.01
C PHE A 80 0.96 -9.93 -3.49
N PHE A 81 1.19 -8.68 -3.91
CA PHE A 81 0.77 -8.18 -5.23
C PHE A 81 1.32 -8.98 -6.42
N PRO A 82 2.61 -9.37 -6.49
CA PRO A 82 3.10 -10.19 -7.60
C PRO A 82 2.46 -11.59 -7.64
N LYS A 83 2.14 -12.20 -6.49
CA LYS A 83 1.44 -13.50 -6.44
C LYS A 83 -0.02 -13.37 -6.82
N TYR A 84 -0.66 -12.27 -6.44
CA TYR A 84 -2.01 -11.93 -6.86
C TYR A 84 -2.09 -11.86 -8.40
N LEU A 85 -1.15 -11.17 -9.05
CA LEU A 85 -1.08 -11.13 -10.51
C LEU A 85 -0.95 -12.52 -11.14
N ALA A 86 -0.16 -13.41 -10.53
CA ALA A 86 -0.04 -14.80 -10.97
C ALA A 86 -1.34 -15.61 -10.79
N CYS A 87 -2.08 -15.39 -9.70
CA CYS A 87 -3.41 -15.98 -9.53
C CYS A 87 -4.38 -15.50 -10.63
N MET A 88 -4.38 -14.19 -10.91
CA MET A 88 -5.23 -13.60 -11.94
C MET A 88 -4.90 -14.15 -13.34
N GLU A 89 -3.62 -14.27 -13.69
CA GLU A 89 -3.19 -14.86 -14.97
C GLU A 89 -3.65 -16.32 -15.11
N LYS A 90 -3.62 -17.09 -14.02
CA LYS A 90 -3.94 -18.53 -14.06
C LYS A 90 -5.45 -18.83 -14.02
N PHE A 91 -6.21 -18.02 -13.30
CA PHE A 91 -7.59 -18.31 -12.92
C PHE A 91 -8.64 -17.23 -13.30
N GLY A 92 -8.22 -16.04 -13.75
CA GLY A 92 -9.10 -14.88 -13.93
C GLY A 92 -10.14 -14.96 -15.05
N ASP A 93 -9.98 -15.86 -16.03
CA ASP A 93 -10.77 -15.81 -17.28
C ASP A 93 -11.94 -16.80 -17.36
N THR A 94 -12.20 -17.63 -16.35
CA THR A 94 -13.22 -18.69 -16.47
C THR A 94 -14.09 -18.83 -15.23
N ASP A 95 -15.41 -18.83 -15.39
CA ASP A 95 -16.38 -19.10 -14.31
C ASP A 95 -16.07 -20.40 -13.55
N LYS A 96 -15.56 -21.41 -14.26
CA LYS A 96 -15.15 -22.71 -13.70
C LYS A 96 -13.95 -22.61 -12.74
N LYS A 97 -13.13 -21.58 -12.87
CA LYS A 97 -11.92 -21.34 -12.08
C LYS A 97 -12.12 -20.26 -11.01
N LYS A 98 -13.34 -19.73 -10.86
CA LYS A 98 -13.63 -18.68 -9.86
C LYS A 98 -13.28 -19.15 -8.45
N GLN A 99 -13.59 -20.40 -8.11
CA GLN A 99 -13.25 -20.94 -6.79
C GLN A 99 -11.75 -21.15 -6.60
N ASP A 100 -11.04 -21.52 -7.68
CA ASP A 100 -9.57 -21.65 -7.66
C ASP A 100 -8.90 -20.28 -7.50
N LEU A 101 -9.45 -19.22 -8.12
CA LEU A 101 -8.99 -17.85 -7.96
C LEU A 101 -9.15 -17.39 -6.51
N ILE A 102 -10.35 -17.54 -5.95
CA ILE A 102 -10.65 -17.20 -4.55
C ILE A 102 -9.66 -17.91 -3.60
N THR A 103 -9.51 -19.21 -3.78
CA THR A 103 -8.58 -20.02 -2.97
C THR A 103 -7.12 -19.56 -3.14
N CYS A 104 -6.71 -19.25 -4.38
CA CYS A 104 -5.37 -18.76 -4.67
C CYS A 104 -5.09 -17.46 -3.93
N VAL A 105 -6.00 -16.48 -4.03
CA VAL A 105 -5.83 -15.15 -3.44
C VAL A 105 -5.85 -15.21 -1.90
N HIS A 106 -6.77 -15.98 -1.29
CA HIS A 106 -6.84 -16.10 0.16
C HIS A 106 -5.64 -16.80 0.81
N ASN A 107 -4.95 -17.66 0.07
CA ASN A 107 -3.77 -18.35 0.59
C ASN A 107 -2.51 -17.48 0.52
N ILE A 108 -2.50 -16.39 -0.26
CA ILE A 108 -1.30 -15.55 -0.38
C ILE A 108 -0.89 -14.97 0.98
N PRO A 109 -1.77 -14.32 1.77
CA PRO A 109 -1.38 -13.70 3.04
C PRO A 109 -0.89 -14.69 4.11
N ASP A 110 -1.04 -16.00 3.92
CA ASP A 110 -0.42 -17.01 4.79
C ASP A 110 0.93 -17.44 4.21
N GLN A 111 2.03 -16.90 4.74
CA GLN A 111 3.39 -17.23 4.29
C GLN A 111 3.83 -18.64 4.73
N CYS A 112 3.03 -19.33 5.54
CA CYS A 112 3.24 -20.70 5.97
C CYS A 112 2.40 -21.73 5.18
N SER A 113 1.72 -21.32 4.10
CA SER A 113 0.89 -22.21 3.27
C SER A 113 1.19 -22.08 1.76
N PRO A 114 1.85 -23.08 1.14
CA PRO A 114 2.46 -24.26 1.76
C PRO A 114 3.71 -23.86 2.57
N SER A 115 4.00 -24.61 3.64
CA SER A 115 5.11 -24.29 4.54
C SER A 115 6.44 -24.20 3.77
N PRO A 116 7.15 -23.05 3.81
CA PRO A 116 8.46 -22.90 3.22
C PRO A 116 9.55 -23.57 4.06
N CYS A 117 9.23 -23.97 5.29
CA CYS A 117 10.15 -24.55 6.24
C CYS A 117 10.46 -26.02 5.96
N ASN A 118 11.67 -26.47 6.29
CA ASN A 118 12.04 -27.88 6.13
C ASN A 118 11.19 -28.78 7.07
N PRO A 119 10.43 -29.76 6.56
CA PRO A 119 9.50 -30.54 7.36
C PRO A 119 10.17 -31.47 8.37
N ARG A 120 11.46 -31.81 8.18
CA ARG A 120 12.21 -32.66 9.13
C ARG A 120 12.83 -31.86 10.27
N GLY A 121 13.15 -30.60 10.02
CA GLY A 121 13.91 -29.75 10.94
C GLY A 121 13.08 -28.71 11.69
N THR A 122 11.81 -28.54 11.33
CA THR A 122 10.98 -27.44 11.82
C THR A 122 9.87 -27.95 12.72
N VAL A 123 9.73 -27.32 13.89
CA VAL A 123 8.65 -27.53 14.86
C VAL A 123 7.39 -26.80 14.41
N ARG A 124 7.53 -25.52 14.02
CA ARG A 124 6.43 -24.68 13.54
C ARG A 124 6.92 -23.60 12.58
N CYS A 125 6.07 -23.22 11.63
CA CYS A 125 6.22 -22.01 10.84
C CYS A 125 5.44 -20.89 11.53
N GLU A 126 6.01 -19.70 11.60
CA GLU A 126 5.37 -18.49 12.09
C GLU A 126 5.24 -17.51 10.94
N ASP A 127 3.98 -17.20 10.60
CA ASP A 127 3.64 -16.22 9.58
C ASP A 127 4.09 -14.81 10.01
N LYS A 128 4.70 -14.08 9.09
CA LYS A 128 5.15 -12.69 9.28
C LYS A 128 4.69 -11.88 8.10
N LYS A 129 4.46 -10.58 8.28
CA LYS A 129 3.99 -9.68 7.22
C LYS A 129 4.93 -9.64 6.01
N GLY A 130 4.67 -10.49 5.01
CA GLY A 130 5.52 -10.66 3.82
C GLY A 130 6.79 -11.50 4.02
N ASP A 131 6.90 -12.22 5.14
CA ASP A 131 8.04 -13.08 5.49
C ASP A 131 7.58 -14.29 6.32
N PHE A 132 8.48 -15.17 6.72
CA PHE A 132 8.15 -16.27 7.63
C PHE A 132 9.32 -16.56 8.57
N LEU A 133 9.02 -17.18 9.71
CA LEU A 133 10.03 -17.67 10.63
C LEU A 133 9.83 -19.16 10.91
N CYS A 134 10.84 -19.95 10.57
CA CYS A 134 10.88 -21.37 10.89
C CYS A 134 11.47 -21.57 12.29
N HIS A 135 10.69 -22.15 13.20
CA HIS A 135 11.17 -22.55 14.52
C HIS A 135 11.70 -23.96 14.46
N CYS A 136 13.02 -24.13 14.57
CA CYS A 136 13.68 -25.41 14.35
C CYS A 136 13.91 -26.23 15.64
N PHE A 137 14.05 -27.55 15.49
CA PHE A 137 14.52 -28.42 16.58
C PHE A 137 15.97 -28.12 16.95
N THR A 138 16.38 -28.46 18.17
CA THR A 138 17.79 -28.36 18.60
C THR A 138 18.72 -29.09 17.63
N GLY A 139 19.76 -28.40 17.15
CA GLY A 139 20.72 -28.93 16.18
C GLY A 139 20.39 -28.64 14.72
N TRP A 140 19.26 -27.98 14.43
CA TRP A 140 18.88 -27.48 13.12
C TRP A 140 19.01 -25.95 13.07
N THR A 141 19.40 -25.42 11.91
CA THR A 141 19.53 -23.96 11.67
C THR A 141 19.01 -23.64 10.27
N GLY A 142 18.42 -22.46 10.10
CA GLY A 142 17.89 -21.98 8.83
C GLY A 142 17.15 -20.67 9.03
#